data_AF-A0AAU1ASC9-F1
#
_entry.id   AF-A0AAU1ASC9-F1
#
_cell.length_a   1.000
_cell.length_b   1.000
_cell.length_c   1.000
_cell.angle_alpha   90.00
_cell.angle_beta   90.00
_cell.angle_gamma   90.00
#
_symmetry.space_group_name_H-M   'P 1'
#
loop_
_entity.id
_entity.type
_entity.pdbx_description
1 polymer ?
#
loop_
_entity_poly.entity_id
_entity_poly.type
_entity_poly.pdbx_seq_one_letter_code
_entity_poly.pdbx_strand_id
1 'polypeptide(L)'
;MTGPGRQRTAGPDGDGTPAAAEPVSGWAEYLAAARQLDAVRRGAAAAAGEQARSAEAAREELTVVRAGLAGQQERLRERGVPAISLVPSPPELTEAARSMAGGPAAVLAALRAARGQAEAADAALAARRGLRPASWPARARNLLVYGPLALLVPLIQVIVYAMTGAGPASVTALIAGLPMPAVAFVVGWVGVGRVFHASPGERLDRTVRLGALVCLVPAALVTAGLLLALLAG
;
A
#
# COMPACT_ATOMS: atom_id res chain seq x y z
N MET A 1 33.40 52.73 22.14
CA MET A 1 33.11 53.04 23.56
C MET A 1 34.34 52.64 24.36
N THR A 2 34.89 53.60 25.10
CA THR A 2 36.26 53.67 25.62
C THR A 2 36.29 53.54 27.16
N GLY A 3 37.18 52.68 27.69
CA GLY A 3 37.78 52.72 29.05
C GLY A 3 36.93 52.25 30.26
N PRO A 4 37.52 51.97 31.44
CA PRO A 4 38.94 52.06 31.88
C PRO A 4 39.55 50.67 32.26
N GLY A 5 40.86 50.41 32.27
CA GLY A 5 41.94 51.15 32.93
C GLY A 5 42.13 50.67 34.37
N ARG A 6 42.70 49.47 34.60
CA ARG A 6 43.03 48.97 35.95
C ARG A 6 44.53 49.00 36.19
N GLN A 7 44.91 49.87 37.12
CA GLN A 7 46.28 50.15 37.58
C GLN A 7 46.92 48.92 38.25
N ARG A 8 48.20 48.73 37.95
CA ARG A 8 49.11 47.74 38.53
C ARG A 8 49.82 48.42 39.70
N THR A 9 49.50 48.04 40.93
CA THR A 9 50.29 48.41 42.13
C THR A 9 51.40 47.39 42.31
N ALA A 10 52.64 47.83 42.14
CA ALA A 10 53.83 47.11 42.59
C ALA A 10 54.12 47.50 44.04
N GLY A 11 54.41 46.51 44.89
CA GLY A 11 54.95 46.64 46.24
C GLY A 11 55.87 45.44 46.55
N PRO A 12 56.91 45.62 47.38
CA PRO A 12 58.25 45.08 47.11
C PRO A 12 58.60 43.80 47.90
N ASP A 13 59.58 43.08 47.33
CA ASP A 13 60.54 42.17 47.96
C ASP A 13 60.02 41.22 49.06
N GLY A 14 59.39 40.14 48.62
CA GLY A 14 59.50 38.85 49.29
C GLY A 14 60.55 38.03 48.55
N ASP A 15 61.66 37.78 49.22
CA ASP A 15 62.73 36.87 48.82
C ASP A 15 62.18 35.44 48.69
N GLY A 16 61.55 35.19 47.54
CA GLY A 16 61.05 33.90 47.11
C GLY A 16 61.81 33.57 45.85
N THR A 17 62.91 32.84 46.01
CA THR A 17 63.52 32.05 44.93
C THR A 17 62.39 31.57 44.03
N PRO A 18 62.35 31.88 42.71
CA PRO A 18 61.34 31.31 41.84
C PRO A 18 61.52 29.80 42.00
N ALA A 19 60.61 29.18 42.75
CA ALA A 19 60.57 27.74 42.88
C ALA A 19 60.64 27.25 41.45
N ALA A 20 61.75 26.60 41.12
CA ALA A 20 61.93 25.97 39.84
C ALA A 20 60.69 25.09 39.68
N ALA A 21 59.70 25.59 38.94
CA ALA A 21 58.50 24.83 38.63
C ALA A 21 59.04 23.60 37.94
N GLU A 22 59.04 22.49 38.70
CA GLU A 22 59.92 21.38 38.40
C GLU A 22 59.67 20.95 36.97
N PRO A 23 60.71 20.66 36.16
CA PRO A 23 60.54 20.22 34.77
C PRO A 23 59.59 19.02 34.61
N VAL A 24 59.36 18.27 35.69
CA VAL A 24 58.39 17.17 35.80
C VAL A 24 56.93 17.66 35.69
N SER A 25 56.60 18.84 36.22
CA SER A 25 55.24 19.41 36.19
C SER A 25 54.80 19.81 34.78
N GLY A 26 55.64 20.54 34.04
CA GLY A 26 55.37 20.92 32.65
C GLY A 26 55.29 19.72 31.69
N TRP A 27 56.10 18.68 31.93
CA TRP A 27 56.01 17.43 31.16
C TRP A 27 54.70 16.67 31.44
N ALA A 28 54.24 16.64 32.69
CA ALA A 28 52.97 16.02 33.05
C ALA A 28 51.77 16.75 32.40
N GLU A 29 51.78 18.08 32.39
CA GLU A 29 50.78 18.91 31.71
C GLU A 29 50.76 18.66 30.20
N TYR A 30 51.93 18.58 29.56
CA TYR A 30 52.05 18.22 28.15
C TYR A 30 51.44 16.84 27.86
N LEU A 31 51.77 15.82 28.67
CA LEU A 31 51.21 14.48 28.49
C LEU A 31 49.69 14.46 28.70
N ALA A 32 49.17 15.24 29.65
CA ALA A 32 47.73 15.38 29.85
C ALA A 32 47.05 16.03 28.63
N ALA A 33 47.62 17.13 28.11
CA ALA A 33 47.14 17.81 26.91
C ALA A 33 47.21 16.90 25.67
N ALA A 34 48.28 16.13 25.50
CA ALA A 34 48.45 15.18 24.40
C ALA A 34 47.40 14.05 24.45
N ARG A 35 47.10 13.51 25.65
CA ARG A 35 46.02 12.52 25.82
C ARG A 35 44.64 13.12 25.54
N GLN A 36 44.41 14.37 25.95
CA GLN A 36 43.17 15.08 25.65
C GLN A 36 43.00 15.29 24.14
N LEU A 37 44.05 15.68 23.44
CA LEU A 37 44.03 15.82 21.98
C LEU A 37 43.76 14.48 21.28
N ASP A 38 44.40 13.39 21.73
CA ASP A 38 44.14 12.06 21.19
C ASP A 38 42.68 11.61 21.42
N ALA A 39 42.13 11.88 22.61
CA ALA A 39 40.72 11.60 22.90
C ALA A 39 39.78 12.37 21.98
N VAL A 40 40.04 13.67 21.74
CA VAL A 40 39.27 14.49 20.79
C VAL A 40 39.39 13.97 19.35
N ARG A 41 40.60 13.60 18.91
CA ARG A 41 40.84 13.05 17.57
C ARG A 41 40.08 11.73 17.37
N ARG A 42 40.10 10.84 18.36
CA ARG A 42 39.33 9.59 18.31
C ARG A 42 37.83 9.83 18.31
N GLY A 43 37.35 10.78 19.13
CA GLY A 43 35.94 11.18 19.14
C GLY A 43 35.48 11.74 17.79
N ALA A 44 36.29 12.62 17.17
CA ALA A 44 36.02 13.18 15.85
C ALA A 44 36.01 12.10 14.76
N ALA A 45 36.97 11.16 14.80
CA ALA A 45 37.03 10.05 13.86
C ALA A 45 35.80 9.12 14.00
N ALA A 46 35.36 8.84 15.23
CA ALA A 46 34.17 8.05 15.49
C ALA A 46 32.89 8.74 14.96
N ALA A 47 32.72 10.03 15.25
CA ALA A 47 31.59 10.82 14.76
C ALA A 47 31.54 10.90 13.22
N ALA A 48 32.70 11.10 12.57
CA ALA A 48 32.81 11.09 11.12
C ALA A 48 32.43 9.72 10.53
N GLY A 49 32.84 8.62 11.18
CA GLY A 49 32.45 7.27 10.77
C GLY A 49 30.95 6.98 10.90
N GLU A 50 30.28 7.55 11.90
CA GLU A 50 28.81 7.47 12.02
C GLU A 50 28.08 8.30 10.95
N GLN A 51 28.59 9.49 10.64
CA GLN A 51 28.06 10.32 9.56
C GLN A 51 28.23 9.64 8.19
N ALA A 52 29.38 8.99 7.94
CA ALA A 52 29.62 8.24 6.71
C ALA A 52 28.64 7.07 6.57
N ARG A 53 28.48 6.24 7.62
CA ARG A 53 27.54 5.12 7.62
C ARG A 53 26.09 5.57 7.44
N SER A 54 25.67 6.66 8.09
CA SER A 54 24.32 7.19 7.91
C SER A 54 24.09 7.76 6.52
N ALA A 55 25.09 8.40 5.90
CA ALA A 55 25.02 8.88 4.53
C ALA A 55 24.95 7.74 3.50
N GLU A 56 25.71 6.66 3.71
CA GLU A 56 25.62 5.45 2.88
C GLU A 56 24.24 4.80 2.97
N ALA A 57 23.73 4.57 4.18
CA ALA A 57 22.38 4.05 4.40
C ALA A 57 21.30 4.97 3.78
N ALA A 58 21.47 6.29 3.85
CA ALA A 58 20.55 7.23 3.21
C ALA A 58 20.56 7.11 1.68
N ARG A 59 21.73 6.88 1.06
CA ARG A 59 21.82 6.65 -0.40
C ARG A 59 21.14 5.36 -0.80
N GLU A 60 21.35 4.29 -0.05
CA GLU A 60 20.68 3.01 -0.27
C GLU A 60 19.16 3.19 -0.20
N GLU A 61 18.65 3.78 0.89
CA GLU A 61 17.21 4.00 1.04
C GLU A 61 16.63 4.90 -0.06
N LEU A 62 17.38 5.93 -0.49
CA LEU A 62 16.98 6.82 -1.57
C LEU A 62 16.81 6.08 -2.91
N THR A 63 17.69 5.12 -3.21
CA THR A 63 17.55 4.32 -4.44
C THR A 63 16.29 3.47 -4.42
N VAL A 64 15.98 2.85 -3.26
CA VAL A 64 14.75 2.07 -3.06
C VAL A 64 13.51 2.95 -3.20
N VAL A 65 13.48 4.10 -2.53
CA VAL A 65 12.35 5.04 -2.59
C VAL A 65 12.14 5.55 -4.01
N ARG A 66 13.21 5.92 -4.74
CA ARG A 66 13.10 6.38 -6.13
C ARG A 66 12.55 5.30 -7.06
N ALA A 67 13.02 4.06 -6.93
CA ALA A 67 12.52 2.95 -7.75
C ALA A 67 11.03 2.70 -7.49
N GLY A 68 10.62 2.69 -6.21
CA GLY A 68 9.21 2.53 -5.82
C GLY A 68 8.31 3.65 -6.36
N LEU A 69 8.73 4.91 -6.16
CA LEU A 69 7.98 6.08 -6.61
C LEU A 69 7.86 6.15 -8.15
N ALA A 70 8.91 5.80 -8.90
CA ALA A 70 8.84 5.75 -10.36
C ALA A 70 7.76 4.77 -10.84
N GLY A 71 7.71 3.58 -10.25
CA GLY A 71 6.67 2.60 -10.54
C GLY A 71 5.26 3.08 -10.15
N GLN A 72 5.11 3.77 -9.02
CA GLN A 72 3.82 4.37 -8.62
C GLN A 72 3.38 5.48 -9.59
N GLN A 73 4.31 6.36 -9.97
CA GLN A 73 4.06 7.47 -10.87
C GLN A 73 3.57 6.98 -12.23
N GLU A 74 4.20 5.94 -12.79
CA GLU A 74 3.77 5.34 -14.06
C GLU A 74 2.35 4.77 -13.96
N ARG A 75 2.06 4.02 -12.90
CA ARG A 75 0.71 3.49 -12.64
C ARG A 75 -0.35 4.57 -12.46
N LEU A 76 0.02 5.77 -11.99
CA LEU A 76 -0.89 6.90 -11.86
C LEU A 76 -1.09 7.62 -13.19
N ARG A 77 -0.03 7.74 -14.01
CA ARG A 77 -0.14 8.27 -15.38
C ARG A 77 -1.03 7.40 -16.26
N GLU A 78 -0.88 6.08 -16.20
CA GLU A 78 -1.77 5.12 -16.89
C GLU A 78 -3.24 5.27 -16.46
N ARG A 79 -3.48 5.76 -15.24
CA ARG A 79 -4.82 6.06 -14.71
C ARG A 79 -5.34 7.45 -15.07
N GLY A 80 -4.60 8.21 -15.87
CA GLY A 80 -4.97 9.55 -16.31
C GLY A 80 -4.74 10.65 -15.27
N VAL A 81 -3.95 10.40 -14.22
CA VAL A 81 -3.59 11.46 -13.27
C VAL A 81 -2.72 12.50 -13.98
N PRO A 82 -3.08 13.80 -13.95
CA PRO A 82 -2.32 14.85 -14.61
C PRO A 82 -0.88 14.92 -14.09
N ALA A 83 0.08 15.11 -15.01
CA ALA A 83 1.50 15.19 -14.65
C ALA A 83 1.81 16.30 -13.65
N ILE A 84 1.08 17.43 -13.69
CA ILE A 84 1.24 18.55 -12.76
C ILE A 84 0.96 18.15 -11.31
N SER A 85 0.05 17.20 -11.08
CA SER A 85 -0.29 16.69 -9.75
C SER A 85 0.72 15.67 -9.23
N LEU A 86 1.66 15.23 -10.06
CA LEU A 86 2.70 14.26 -9.71
C LEU A 86 4.04 14.94 -9.39
N VAL A 87 4.09 16.27 -9.41
CA VAL A 87 5.28 17.06 -9.08
C VAL A 87 5.04 17.74 -7.74
N PRO A 88 5.98 17.65 -6.78
CA PRO A 88 5.85 18.32 -5.50
C PRO A 88 5.71 19.83 -5.66
N SER A 89 4.86 20.43 -4.84
CA SER A 89 4.68 21.88 -4.85
C SER A 89 5.85 22.60 -4.15
N PRO A 90 6.15 23.88 -4.48
CA PRO A 90 7.18 24.65 -3.78
C PRO A 90 7.10 24.62 -2.23
N PRO A 91 5.92 24.77 -1.59
CA PRO A 91 5.86 24.69 -0.13
C PRO A 91 6.22 23.29 0.40
N GLU A 92 5.81 22.21 -0.27
CA GLU A 92 6.19 20.84 0.11
C GLU A 92 7.71 20.64 0.04
N LEU A 93 8.37 21.20 -0.96
CA LEU A 93 9.84 21.16 -1.07
C LEU A 93 10.51 21.90 0.10
N THR A 94 9.97 23.05 0.51
CA THR A 94 10.53 23.80 1.67
C THR A 94 10.33 23.07 3.00
N GLU A 95 9.22 22.36 3.17
CA GLU A 95 8.98 21.53 4.35
C GLU A 95 9.90 20.30 4.39
N ALA A 96 10.05 19.60 3.25
CA ALA A 96 10.99 18.49 3.12
C ALA A 96 12.43 18.94 3.36
N ALA A 97 12.83 20.12 2.88
CA ALA A 97 14.15 20.67 3.14
C ALA A 97 14.39 20.93 4.64
N ARG A 98 13.37 21.44 5.35
CA ARG A 98 13.43 21.67 6.81
C ARG A 98 13.56 20.36 7.58
N SER A 99 12.82 19.30 7.21
CA SER A 99 12.91 18.01 7.90
C SER A 99 14.26 17.32 7.72
N MET A 100 14.98 17.62 6.64
CA MET A 100 16.31 17.09 6.34
C MET A 100 17.48 17.94 6.87
N ALA A 101 17.21 19.13 7.44
CA ALA A 101 18.25 20.08 7.85
C ALA A 101 19.19 19.56 8.96
N GLY A 102 18.77 18.52 9.71
CA GLY A 102 19.54 17.92 10.81
C GLY A 102 20.71 17.01 10.37
N GLY A 103 21.02 16.92 9.08
CA GLY A 103 22.13 16.13 8.56
C GLY A 103 21.75 14.71 8.10
N PRO A 104 22.73 13.82 7.84
CA PRO A 104 22.50 12.56 7.14
C PRO A 104 21.56 11.59 7.89
N ALA A 105 21.57 11.60 9.22
CA ALA A 105 20.63 10.83 10.03
C ALA A 105 19.18 11.32 9.87
N ALA A 106 18.97 12.64 9.80
CA ALA A 106 17.65 13.22 9.57
C ALA A 106 17.13 12.91 8.15
N VAL A 107 18.01 12.96 7.14
CA VAL A 107 17.71 12.53 5.78
C VAL A 107 17.29 11.06 5.74
N LEU A 108 18.04 10.16 6.39
CA LEU A 108 17.70 8.75 6.46
C LEU A 108 16.33 8.50 7.13
N ALA A 109 16.05 9.21 8.23
CA ALA A 109 14.76 9.12 8.91
C ALA A 109 13.60 9.59 8.01
N ALA A 110 13.78 10.71 7.30
CA ALA A 110 12.80 11.23 6.35
C ALA A 110 12.56 10.24 5.19
N LEU A 111 13.60 9.60 4.66
CA LEU A 111 13.47 8.60 3.58
C LEU A 111 12.71 7.36 4.04
N ARG A 112 12.98 6.84 5.24
CA ARG A 112 12.23 5.72 5.82
C ARG A 112 10.76 6.07 6.04
N ALA A 113 10.47 7.28 6.52
CA ALA A 113 9.11 7.76 6.67
C ALA A 113 8.40 7.86 5.30
N ALA A 114 9.06 8.42 4.29
CA ALA A 114 8.53 8.51 2.92
C ALA A 114 8.25 7.12 2.33
N ARG A 115 9.12 6.14 2.56
CA ARG A 115 8.88 4.75 2.16
C ARG A 115 7.63 4.17 2.83
N GLY A 116 7.52 4.31 4.15
CA GLY A 116 6.35 3.82 4.89
C GLY A 116 5.04 4.45 4.39
N GLN A 117 5.06 5.74 4.05
CA GLN A 117 3.91 6.43 3.45
C GLN A 117 3.59 5.91 2.06
N ALA A 118 4.60 5.70 1.20
CA ALA A 118 4.41 5.18 -0.14
C ALA A 118 3.84 3.75 -0.13
N GLU A 119 4.34 2.89 0.75
CA GLU A 119 3.84 1.52 0.94
C GLU A 119 2.40 1.51 1.49
N ALA A 120 2.10 2.37 2.47
CA ALA A 120 0.75 2.51 3.00
C ALA A 120 -0.26 3.00 1.95
N ALA A 121 0.15 3.94 1.07
CA ALA A 121 -0.67 4.42 -0.03
C ALA A 121 -0.97 3.31 -1.05
N ASP A 122 0.05 2.52 -1.43
CA ASP A 122 -0.13 1.36 -2.31
C ASP A 122 -1.06 0.30 -1.68
N ALA A 123 -0.91 0.03 -0.38
CA ALA A 123 -1.78 -0.89 0.35
C ALA A 123 -3.24 -0.39 0.38
N ALA A 124 -3.45 0.90 0.62
CA ALA A 124 -4.78 1.51 0.59
C ALA A 124 -5.42 1.44 -0.81
N LEU A 125 -4.63 1.66 -1.87
CA LEU A 125 -5.09 1.50 -3.26
C LEU A 125 -5.42 0.04 -3.57
N ALA A 126 -4.61 -0.91 -3.12
CA ALA A 126 -4.85 -2.34 -3.27
C ALA A 126 -6.14 -2.79 -2.56
N ALA A 127 -6.36 -2.34 -1.33
CA ALA A 127 -7.58 -2.62 -0.58
C ALA A 127 -8.84 -2.12 -1.32
N ARG A 128 -8.78 -0.92 -1.92
CA ARG A 128 -9.89 -0.36 -2.72
C ARG A 128 -10.15 -1.12 -4.03
N ARG A 129 -9.15 -1.80 -4.62
CA ARG A 129 -9.38 -2.69 -5.78
C ARG A 129 -10.21 -3.90 -5.43
N GLY A 130 -10.10 -4.42 -4.20
CA GLY A 130 -10.95 -5.51 -3.72
C GLY A 130 -12.44 -5.15 -3.69
N LEU A 131 -12.76 -3.85 -3.54
CA LEU A 131 -14.14 -3.35 -3.48
C LEU A 131 -14.69 -2.89 -4.83
N ARG A 132 -13.87 -2.83 -5.88
CA ARG A 132 -14.30 -2.44 -7.23
C ARG A 132 -14.65 -3.70 -8.03
N PRO A 133 -15.93 -3.95 -8.36
CA PRO A 133 -16.34 -5.13 -9.12
C PRO A 133 -15.66 -5.21 -10.49
N ALA A 134 -15.28 -4.07 -11.08
CA ALA A 134 -14.57 -4.00 -12.36
C ALA A 134 -13.17 -4.63 -12.31
N SER A 135 -12.49 -4.62 -11.16
CA SER A 135 -11.15 -5.23 -10.99
C SER A 135 -11.19 -6.70 -10.57
N TRP A 136 -12.37 -7.28 -10.40
CA TRP A 136 -12.50 -8.70 -10.09
C TRP A 136 -12.23 -9.57 -11.32
N PRO A 137 -11.71 -10.80 -11.13
CA PRO A 137 -11.59 -11.77 -12.22
C PRO A 137 -12.93 -11.96 -12.94
N ALA A 138 -12.90 -12.12 -14.26
CA ALA A 138 -14.11 -12.27 -15.08
C ALA A 138 -15.05 -13.36 -14.54
N ARG A 139 -14.49 -14.45 -13.99
CA ARG A 139 -15.25 -15.55 -13.36
C ARG A 139 -16.05 -15.10 -12.14
N ALA A 140 -15.47 -14.28 -11.26
CA ALA A 140 -16.14 -13.79 -10.05
C ALA A 140 -17.24 -12.78 -10.39
N ARG A 141 -17.00 -11.89 -11.36
CA ARG A 141 -18.02 -10.96 -11.90
C ARG A 141 -19.19 -11.72 -12.49
N ASN A 142 -18.90 -12.70 -13.33
CA ASN A 142 -19.92 -13.52 -13.97
C ASN A 142 -20.71 -14.33 -12.92
N LEU A 143 -20.05 -14.92 -11.92
CA LEU A 143 -20.74 -15.66 -10.85
C LEU A 143 -21.67 -14.76 -10.02
N LEU A 144 -21.29 -13.50 -9.75
CA LEU A 144 -22.14 -12.57 -9.01
C LEU A 144 -23.40 -12.15 -9.80
N VAL A 145 -23.32 -12.12 -11.13
CA VAL A 145 -24.48 -11.79 -11.99
C VAL A 145 -25.33 -13.02 -12.31
N TYR A 146 -24.71 -14.14 -12.70
CA TYR A 146 -25.42 -15.36 -13.04
C TYR A 146 -25.96 -16.10 -11.81
N GLY A 147 -25.31 -16.00 -10.65
CA GLY A 147 -25.66 -16.75 -9.44
C GLY A 147 -27.08 -16.48 -8.92
N PRO A 148 -27.44 -15.22 -8.60
CA PRO A 148 -28.79 -14.89 -8.14
C PRO A 148 -29.87 -15.26 -9.16
N LEU A 149 -29.60 -15.05 -10.45
CA LEU A 149 -30.55 -15.34 -11.52
C LEU A 149 -30.72 -16.85 -11.75
N ALA A 150 -29.65 -17.62 -11.62
CA ALA A 150 -29.65 -19.08 -11.70
C ALA A 150 -30.43 -19.73 -10.54
N LEU A 151 -30.50 -19.06 -9.38
CA LEU A 151 -31.26 -19.54 -8.22
C LEU A 151 -32.75 -19.18 -8.29
N LEU A 152 -33.12 -18.16 -9.05
CA LEU A 152 -34.49 -17.67 -9.13
C LEU A 152 -35.45 -18.70 -9.76
N VAL A 153 -35.03 -19.34 -10.85
CA VAL A 153 -35.83 -20.38 -11.54
C VAL A 153 -36.08 -21.62 -10.67
N PRO A 154 -35.06 -22.29 -10.09
CA PRO A 154 -35.30 -23.44 -9.21
C PRO A 154 -36.09 -23.06 -7.96
N LEU A 155 -35.90 -21.85 -7.41
CA LEU A 155 -36.68 -21.37 -6.27
C LEU A 155 -38.19 -21.26 -6.62
N ILE A 156 -38.52 -20.72 -7.79
CA ILE A 156 -39.90 -20.66 -8.27
C ILE A 156 -40.48 -22.07 -8.45
N GLN A 157 -39.72 -23.02 -9.02
CA GLN A 157 -40.17 -24.41 -9.17
C GLN A 157 -40.49 -25.07 -7.82
N VAL A 158 -39.64 -24.86 -6.81
CA VAL A 158 -39.85 -25.37 -5.45
C VAL A 158 -41.10 -24.75 -4.81
N ILE A 159 -41.30 -23.44 -4.94
CA ILE A 159 -42.48 -22.74 -4.42
C ILE A 159 -43.75 -23.27 -5.08
N VAL A 160 -43.76 -23.42 -6.41
CA VAL A 160 -44.92 -23.94 -7.15
C VAL A 160 -45.24 -25.37 -6.69
N TYR A 161 -44.24 -26.25 -6.63
CA TYR A 161 -44.44 -27.62 -6.16
C TYR A 161 -44.99 -27.69 -4.74
N ALA A 162 -44.45 -26.87 -3.82
CA ALA A 162 -44.93 -26.80 -2.44
C ALA A 162 -46.39 -26.32 -2.35
N MET A 163 -46.82 -25.42 -3.24
CA MET A 163 -48.21 -24.92 -3.26
C MET A 163 -49.18 -25.88 -3.97
N THR A 164 -48.76 -26.58 -5.02
CA THR A 164 -49.66 -27.42 -5.84
C THR A 164 -49.68 -28.88 -5.42
N GLY A 165 -48.71 -29.35 -4.62
CA GLY A 165 -48.59 -30.74 -4.19
C GLY A 165 -48.22 -31.69 -5.33
N ALA A 166 -48.40 -33.00 -5.13
CA ALA A 166 -48.18 -34.01 -6.18
C ALA A 166 -49.46 -34.16 -7.02
N GLY A 167 -49.46 -33.62 -8.24
CA GLY A 167 -50.64 -33.65 -9.11
C GLY A 167 -50.37 -33.14 -10.54
N PRO A 168 -51.37 -33.24 -11.44
CA PRO A 168 -51.22 -32.88 -12.86
C PRO A 168 -50.89 -31.39 -13.09
N ALA A 169 -51.30 -30.51 -12.17
CA ALA A 169 -50.92 -29.11 -12.16
C ALA A 169 -49.41 -28.91 -12.02
N SER A 170 -48.77 -29.72 -11.18
CA SER A 170 -47.33 -29.70 -10.88
C SER A 170 -46.51 -30.22 -12.07
N VAL A 171 -47.02 -31.24 -12.76
CA VAL A 171 -46.43 -31.77 -14.01
C VAL A 171 -46.47 -30.71 -15.11
N THR A 172 -47.61 -30.05 -15.29
CA THR A 172 -47.78 -28.98 -16.28
C THR A 172 -46.87 -27.79 -15.97
N ALA A 173 -46.74 -27.41 -14.70
CA ALA A 173 -45.82 -26.37 -14.25
C ALA A 173 -44.34 -26.74 -14.48
N LEU A 174 -43.96 -28.01 -14.32
CA LEU A 174 -42.60 -28.47 -14.60
C LEU A 174 -42.26 -28.39 -16.10
N ILE A 175 -43.19 -28.80 -16.96
CA ILE A 175 -43.03 -28.74 -18.42
C ILE A 175 -42.93 -27.28 -18.88
N ALA A 176 -43.78 -26.39 -18.35
CA ALA A 176 -43.73 -24.96 -18.62
C ALA A 176 -42.48 -24.28 -18.05
N GLY A 177 -41.88 -24.85 -16.99
CA GLY A 177 -40.65 -24.38 -16.37
C GLY A 177 -39.36 -24.83 -17.08
N LEU A 178 -39.43 -25.80 -18.01
CA LEU A 178 -38.28 -26.30 -18.76
C LEU A 178 -37.54 -25.24 -19.61
N PRO A 179 -38.20 -24.28 -20.28
CA PRO A 179 -37.52 -23.21 -21.03
C PRO A 179 -36.99 -22.06 -20.15
N MET A 180 -37.49 -21.88 -18.92
CA MET A 180 -37.14 -20.77 -18.04
C MET A 180 -35.63 -20.61 -17.74
N PRO A 181 -34.85 -21.70 -17.54
CA PRO A 181 -33.40 -21.61 -17.35
C PRO A 181 -32.65 -21.05 -18.57
N ALA A 182 -33.13 -21.36 -19.78
CA ALA A 182 -32.55 -20.82 -21.01
C ALA A 182 -32.87 -19.32 -21.15
N VAL A 183 -34.08 -18.90 -20.78
CA VAL A 183 -34.45 -17.47 -20.75
C VAL A 183 -33.64 -16.71 -19.70
N ALA A 184 -33.48 -17.27 -18.49
CA ALA A 184 -32.64 -16.71 -17.44
C ALA A 184 -31.18 -16.54 -17.89
N PHE A 185 -30.63 -17.54 -18.60
CA PHE A 185 -29.30 -17.45 -19.19
C PHE A 185 -29.18 -16.29 -20.20
N VAL A 186 -30.15 -16.14 -21.12
CA VAL A 186 -30.15 -15.06 -22.13
C VAL A 186 -30.27 -13.68 -21.46
N VAL A 187 -31.12 -13.53 -20.44
CA VAL A 187 -31.27 -12.28 -19.70
C VAL A 187 -29.98 -11.92 -18.94
N GLY A 188 -29.37 -12.91 -18.27
CA GLY A 188 -28.08 -12.73 -17.59
C GLY A 188 -26.96 -12.35 -18.56
N TRP A 189 -26.93 -12.98 -19.73
CA TRP A 189 -25.97 -12.70 -20.80
C TRP A 189 -26.08 -11.25 -21.32
N VAL A 190 -27.31 -10.79 -21.58
CA VAL A 190 -27.56 -9.39 -22.01
C VAL A 190 -27.22 -8.40 -20.88
N GLY A 191 -27.54 -8.74 -19.63
CA GLY A 191 -27.22 -7.92 -18.45
C GLY A 191 -25.72 -7.71 -18.27
N VAL A 192 -24.91 -8.77 -18.41
CA VAL A 192 -23.44 -8.68 -18.33
C VAL A 192 -22.88 -7.72 -19.39
N GLY A 193 -23.42 -7.75 -20.61
CA GLY A 193 -23.01 -6.86 -21.70
C GLY A 193 -23.38 -5.39 -21.48
N ARG A 194 -24.41 -5.09 -20.69
CA ARG A 194 -24.86 -3.73 -20.36
C ARG A 194 -24.19 -3.15 -19.11
N VAL A 195 -23.93 -3.98 -18.10
CA VAL A 195 -23.34 -3.54 -16.83
C VAL A 195 -21.82 -3.41 -16.94
N PHE A 196 -21.16 -4.26 -17.71
CA PHE A 196 -19.72 -4.21 -17.93
C PHE A 196 -19.42 -3.74 -19.35
N HIS A 197 -19.20 -2.43 -19.50
CA HIS A 197 -18.71 -1.86 -20.76
C HIS A 197 -17.27 -2.32 -20.99
N ALA A 198 -17.01 -2.96 -22.13
CA ALA A 198 -15.66 -3.26 -22.57
C ALA A 198 -14.97 -1.96 -23.00
N SER A 199 -13.76 -1.72 -22.52
CA SER A 199 -12.92 -0.64 -23.07
C SER A 199 -12.62 -0.90 -24.56
N PRO A 200 -12.44 0.15 -25.38
CA PRO A 200 -12.12 -0.01 -26.79
C PRO A 200 -10.83 -0.84 -26.95
N GLY A 201 -10.92 -2.01 -27.58
CA GLY A 201 -9.78 -2.92 -27.82
C GLY A 201 -9.67 -4.13 -26.89
N GLU A 202 -10.42 -4.18 -25.79
CA GLU A 202 -10.43 -5.34 -24.88
C GLU A 202 -11.55 -6.31 -25.25
N ARG A 203 -11.21 -7.55 -25.62
CA ARG A 203 -12.21 -8.61 -25.82
C ARG A 203 -12.76 -8.99 -24.45
N LEU A 204 -14.00 -8.59 -24.17
CA LEU A 204 -14.73 -9.02 -22.98
C LEU A 204 -14.69 -10.55 -22.93
N ASP A 205 -14.00 -11.10 -21.94
CA ASP A 205 -13.81 -12.55 -21.81
C ASP A 205 -15.12 -13.18 -21.32
N ARG A 206 -16.07 -13.28 -22.24
CA ARG A 206 -17.41 -13.80 -22.01
C ARG A 206 -17.29 -15.30 -21.89
N THR A 207 -17.18 -15.80 -20.66
CA THR A 207 -17.17 -17.24 -20.37
C THR A 207 -18.57 -17.85 -20.56
N VAL A 208 -19.02 -17.93 -21.82
CA VAL A 208 -20.35 -18.43 -22.23
C VAL A 208 -20.64 -19.79 -21.62
N ARG A 209 -19.64 -20.68 -21.66
CA ARG A 209 -19.72 -22.04 -21.11
C ARG A 209 -19.95 -22.05 -19.59
N LEU A 210 -19.33 -21.12 -18.86
CA LEU A 210 -19.49 -21.02 -17.42
C LEU A 210 -20.88 -20.48 -17.05
N GLY A 211 -21.37 -19.46 -17.76
CA GLY A 211 -22.73 -18.95 -17.57
C GLY A 211 -23.79 -20.02 -17.85
N ALA A 212 -23.62 -20.81 -18.91
CA ALA A 212 -24.54 -21.89 -19.25
C ALA A 212 -24.55 -22.97 -18.15
N LEU A 213 -23.38 -23.38 -17.66
CA LEU A 213 -23.26 -24.36 -16.58
C LEU A 213 -23.91 -23.85 -15.28
N VAL A 214 -23.64 -22.62 -14.89
CA VAL A 214 -24.19 -22.03 -13.65
C VAL A 214 -25.71 -21.91 -13.70
N CYS A 215 -26.29 -21.59 -14.86
CA CYS A 215 -27.75 -21.47 -15.00
C CYS A 215 -28.46 -22.81 -15.22
N LEU A 216 -27.88 -23.74 -15.99
CA LEU A 216 -28.56 -24.98 -16.37
C LEU A 216 -28.43 -26.08 -15.31
N VAL A 217 -27.28 -26.22 -14.65
CA VAL A 217 -27.03 -27.34 -13.71
C VAL A 217 -27.97 -27.30 -12.50
N PRO A 218 -28.13 -26.17 -11.78
CA PRO A 218 -29.03 -26.13 -10.62
C PRO A 218 -30.50 -26.35 -11.01
N ALA A 219 -30.94 -25.77 -12.13
CA ALA A 219 -32.30 -25.94 -12.62
C ALA A 219 -32.58 -27.40 -13.01
N ALA A 220 -31.66 -28.05 -13.72
CA ALA A 220 -31.79 -29.45 -14.11
C ALA A 220 -31.82 -30.38 -12.89
N LEU A 221 -30.97 -30.15 -11.89
CA LEU A 221 -30.95 -30.93 -10.64
C LEU A 221 -32.26 -30.79 -9.85
N VAL A 222 -32.79 -29.58 -9.72
CA VAL A 222 -34.06 -29.33 -9.02
C VAL A 222 -35.24 -29.93 -9.78
N THR A 223 -35.30 -29.76 -11.10
CA THR A 223 -36.35 -30.39 -11.92
C THR A 223 -36.30 -31.92 -11.82
N ALA A 224 -35.11 -32.53 -11.88
CA ALA A 224 -34.95 -33.98 -11.71
C ALA A 224 -35.37 -34.46 -10.31
N GLY A 225 -34.99 -33.73 -9.25
CA GLY A 225 -35.39 -34.05 -7.88
C GLY A 225 -36.89 -33.96 -7.66
N LEU A 226 -37.55 -32.93 -8.22
CA LEU A 226 -39.01 -32.78 -8.16
C LEU A 226 -39.74 -33.89 -8.93
N LEU A 227 -39.23 -34.31 -10.09
CA LEU A 227 -39.77 -35.46 -10.83
C LEU A 227 -39.66 -36.77 -10.03
N LEU A 228 -38.52 -37.01 -9.39
CA LEU A 228 -38.34 -38.18 -8.53
C LEU A 228 -39.30 -38.16 -7.34
N ALA A 229 -39.50 -36.99 -6.71
CA ALA A 229 -40.45 -36.83 -5.62
C ALA A 229 -41.90 -37.08 -6.06
N LEU A 230 -42.28 -36.61 -7.26
CA LEU A 230 -43.59 -36.87 -7.88
C LEU A 230 -43.83 -38.34 -8.19
N LEU A 231 -42.78 -39.10 -8.54
CA LEU A 231 -42.89 -40.53 -8.85
C LEU A 231 -42.88 -41.43 -7.60
N ALA A 232 -42.39 -40.91 -6.48
CA ALA A 232 -42.27 -41.64 -5.22
C ALA A 232 -43.46 -41.44 -4.26
N GLY A 233 -44.28 -40.40 -4.47
CA GLY A 233 -45.50 -40.11 -3.71
C GLY A 233 -46.76 -40.57 -4.45
#